data_AF-A0A1V4RII7-F1
#
_entry.id   AF-A0A1V4RII7-F1
#
_cell.length_a   1.000
_cell.length_b   1.000
_cell.length_c   1.000
_cell.angle_alpha   90.00
_cell.angle_beta   90.00
_cell.angle_gamma   90.00
#
_symmetry.space_group_name_H-M   'P 1'
#
loop_
_entity.id
_entity.type
_entity.pdbx_description
1 polymer ?
#
loop_
_entity_poly.entity_id
_entity_poly.type
_entity_poly.pdbx_seq_one_letter_code
_entity_poly.pdbx_strand_id
1 'polypeptide(L)'
;MKTLWPEFLVLALFLTGDLFWNGYASAAAGAAAGLFAFVILLAFKKNRPGLIVEGFVFGGITALGEAVNYPGGTLILMELVFAVVLLVSVITGGDIISHLTGGIGRGLFSRRQSQILSTTLGAAFLLHSVVCTVLAMFGNLELWSGGILFAAVYLLSLRASRSKMKKAVLETLPLLVEEQDGVYRVEKLGAITGRIRLIERTGAFFSAEIVSINTEQYEFLKQLETIAAGMGKPGISLGNWTGDEIELEMRGYTPTGENWRKRLK
;
A
#
# COMPACT_ATOMS: atom_id res chain seq x y z
N MET A 1 -12.77 0.78 -25.30
CA MET A 1 -13.36 1.41 -24.08
C MET A 1 -12.98 0.57 -22.85
N LYS A 2 -11.91 0.93 -22.15
CA LYS A 2 -11.50 0.32 -20.88
C LYS A 2 -11.83 1.32 -19.77
N THR A 3 -13.03 1.23 -19.19
CA THR A 3 -13.40 1.72 -17.84
C THR A 3 -14.92 1.72 -17.73
N LEU A 4 -15.48 0.62 -17.23
CA LEU A 4 -16.76 0.68 -16.51
C LEU A 4 -16.50 -0.05 -15.22
N TRP A 5 -16.66 0.71 -14.15
CA TRP A 5 -16.25 0.52 -12.76
C TRP A 5 -17.20 -0.46 -12.04
N PRO A 6 -17.04 -1.78 -12.21
CA PRO A 6 -18.06 -2.71 -11.75
C PRO A 6 -17.98 -2.90 -10.22
N GLU A 7 -16.78 -2.73 -9.68
CA GLU A 7 -16.44 -2.80 -8.25
C GLU A 7 -17.11 -1.67 -7.45
N PHE A 8 -17.42 -0.54 -8.09
CA PHE A 8 -18.13 0.57 -7.47
C PHE A 8 -19.64 0.54 -7.75
N LEU A 9 -20.10 -0.31 -8.67
CA LEU A 9 -21.52 -0.40 -9.01
C LEU A 9 -22.33 -0.95 -7.85
N VAL A 10 -21.84 -2.00 -7.18
CA VAL A 10 -22.52 -2.59 -6.01
C VAL A 10 -22.54 -1.61 -4.84
N LEU A 11 -21.41 -0.95 -4.55
CA LEU A 11 -21.34 0.08 -3.50
C LEU A 11 -22.26 1.27 -3.83
N ALA A 12 -22.28 1.75 -5.06
CA ALA A 12 -23.14 2.87 -5.47
C ALA A 12 -24.63 2.50 -5.41
N LEU A 13 -24.99 1.30 -5.86
CA LEU A 13 -26.37 0.80 -5.77
C LEU A 13 -26.78 0.53 -4.32
N PHE A 14 -25.86 0.07 -3.47
CA PHE A 14 -26.07 -0.07 -2.03
C PHE A 14 -26.33 1.29 -1.38
N LEU A 15 -25.45 2.28 -1.59
CA LEU A 15 -25.62 3.64 -1.07
C LEU A 15 -26.92 4.27 -1.56
N THR A 16 -27.30 4.00 -2.82
CA THR A 16 -28.59 4.44 -3.38
C THR A 16 -29.75 3.77 -2.65
N GLY A 17 -29.69 2.45 -2.44
CA GLY A 17 -30.72 1.73 -1.72
C GLY A 17 -30.90 2.22 -0.29
N ASP A 18 -29.81 2.55 0.39
CA ASP A 18 -29.81 3.07 1.76
C ASP A 18 -30.33 4.52 1.86
N LEU A 19 -30.20 5.31 0.79
CA LEU A 19 -30.74 6.68 0.72
C LEU A 19 -32.24 6.70 0.45
N PHE A 20 -32.79 5.72 -0.28
CA PHE A 20 -34.18 5.71 -0.74
C PHE A 20 -35.09 4.75 0.03
N TRP A 21 -34.54 3.77 0.74
CA TRP A 21 -35.30 2.78 1.49
C TRP A 21 -34.77 2.65 2.93
N ASN A 22 -35.66 2.29 3.86
CA ASN A 22 -35.33 2.10 5.28
C ASN A 22 -35.49 0.63 5.69
N GLY A 23 -34.76 0.24 6.72
CA GLY A 23 -34.84 -1.08 7.36
C GLY A 23 -34.64 -2.25 6.41
N TYR A 24 -35.43 -3.31 6.56
CA TYR A 24 -35.29 -4.54 5.76
C TYR A 24 -35.46 -4.34 4.25
N ALA A 25 -36.12 -3.26 3.81
CA ALA A 25 -36.21 -2.91 2.39
C ALA A 25 -34.86 -2.44 1.83
N SER A 26 -34.09 -1.65 2.59
CA SER A 26 -32.71 -1.28 2.24
C SER A 26 -31.81 -2.52 2.18
N ALA A 27 -31.96 -3.44 3.15
CA ALA A 27 -31.23 -4.70 3.17
C ALA A 27 -31.49 -5.57 1.93
N ALA A 28 -32.76 -5.74 1.55
CA ALA A 28 -33.14 -6.48 0.35
C ALA A 28 -32.62 -5.82 -0.92
N ALA A 29 -32.64 -4.48 -0.98
CA ALA A 29 -32.10 -3.71 -2.09
C ALA A 29 -30.58 -3.88 -2.24
N GLY A 30 -29.82 -3.88 -1.14
CA GLY A 30 -28.38 -4.16 -1.15
C GLY A 30 -28.04 -5.56 -1.70
N ALA A 31 -28.80 -6.57 -1.28
CA ALA A 31 -28.65 -7.94 -1.81
C ALA A 31 -29.02 -8.02 -3.31
N ALA A 32 -30.13 -7.40 -3.70
CA ALA A 32 -30.58 -7.36 -5.10
C ALA A 32 -29.60 -6.60 -6.01
N ALA A 33 -28.95 -5.55 -5.50
CA ALA A 33 -27.95 -4.78 -6.23
C ALA A 33 -26.75 -5.64 -6.66
N GLY A 34 -26.25 -6.52 -5.79
CA GLY A 34 -25.16 -7.45 -6.12
C GLY A 34 -25.54 -8.43 -7.23
N LEU A 35 -26.75 -9.01 -7.14
CA LEU A 35 -27.29 -9.89 -8.17
C LEU A 35 -27.49 -9.16 -9.50
N PHE A 36 -28.05 -7.95 -9.48
CA PHE A 36 -28.28 -7.14 -10.67
C PHE A 36 -26.98 -6.72 -11.34
N ALA A 37 -25.99 -6.29 -10.56
CA ALA A 37 -24.66 -5.96 -11.06
C ALA A 37 -23.97 -7.19 -11.71
N PHE A 38 -24.11 -8.37 -11.11
CA PHE A 38 -23.63 -9.62 -11.70
C PHE A 38 -24.29 -9.92 -13.05
N VAL A 39 -25.62 -9.85 -13.14
CA VAL A 39 -26.38 -10.11 -14.38
C VAL A 39 -25.99 -9.14 -15.48
N ILE A 40 -25.83 -7.85 -15.17
CA ILE A 40 -25.35 -6.85 -16.13
C ILE A 40 -23.97 -7.24 -16.67
N LEU A 41 -23.01 -7.55 -15.79
CA LEU A 41 -21.68 -7.92 -16.25
C LEU A 41 -21.64 -9.23 -17.04
N LEU A 42 -22.49 -10.19 -16.68
CA LEU A 42 -22.65 -11.44 -17.40
C LEU A 42 -23.13 -11.17 -18.84
N ALA A 43 -24.08 -10.23 -19.03
CA ALA A 43 -24.52 -9.80 -20.36
C ALA A 43 -23.38 -9.17 -21.19
N PHE A 44 -22.41 -8.53 -20.54
CA PHE A 44 -21.16 -8.05 -21.17
C PHE A 44 -20.04 -9.09 -21.22
N LYS A 45 -20.35 -10.39 -21.10
CA LYS A 45 -19.39 -11.52 -21.11
C LYS A 45 -18.31 -11.45 -20.03
N LYS A 46 -18.59 -10.80 -18.89
CA LYS A 46 -17.71 -10.73 -17.72
C LYS A 46 -18.30 -11.54 -16.57
N ASN A 47 -17.73 -12.70 -16.28
CA ASN A 47 -18.18 -13.56 -15.18
C ASN A 47 -17.54 -13.12 -13.85
N ARG A 48 -18.33 -12.53 -12.95
CA ARG A 48 -17.88 -11.99 -11.65
C ARG A 48 -18.82 -12.39 -10.50
N PRO A 49 -18.89 -13.68 -10.13
CA PRO A 49 -19.82 -14.15 -9.09
C PRO A 49 -19.59 -13.51 -7.72
N GLY A 50 -18.40 -12.95 -7.47
CA GLY A 50 -18.10 -12.20 -6.25
C GLY A 50 -19.04 -11.03 -5.96
N LEU A 51 -19.66 -10.42 -6.99
CA LEU A 51 -20.63 -9.33 -6.79
C LEU A 51 -21.91 -9.79 -6.09
N ILE A 52 -22.30 -11.05 -6.29
CA ILE A 52 -23.43 -11.66 -5.57
C ILE A 52 -23.07 -11.72 -4.08
N VAL A 53 -21.88 -12.24 -3.77
CA VAL A 53 -21.38 -12.35 -2.39
C VAL A 53 -21.31 -10.97 -1.74
N GLU A 54 -20.76 -9.97 -2.42
CA GLU A 54 -20.70 -8.59 -1.93
C GLU A 54 -22.10 -8.03 -1.61
N GLY A 55 -23.06 -8.19 -2.53
CA GLY A 55 -24.44 -7.75 -2.31
C GLY A 55 -25.09 -8.42 -1.10
N PHE A 56 -24.94 -9.74 -0.97
CA PHE A 56 -25.47 -10.48 0.20
C PHE A 56 -24.80 -10.06 1.50
N VAL A 57 -23.49 -9.77 1.49
CA VAL A 57 -22.78 -9.26 2.67
C VAL A 57 -23.34 -7.89 3.07
N PHE A 58 -23.45 -6.94 2.14
CA PHE A 58 -24.01 -5.62 2.43
C PHE A 58 -25.47 -5.68 2.89
N GLY A 59 -26.31 -6.44 2.18
CA GLY A 59 -27.72 -6.64 2.58
C GLY A 59 -27.84 -7.31 3.95
N GLY A 60 -27.01 -8.31 4.24
CA GLY A 60 -26.95 -8.97 5.54
C GLY A 60 -26.54 -8.03 6.67
N ILE A 61 -25.52 -7.18 6.45
CA ILE A 61 -25.09 -6.15 7.41
C ILE A 61 -26.25 -5.19 7.71
N THR A 62 -26.96 -4.70 6.70
CA THR A 62 -28.12 -3.81 6.89
C THR A 62 -29.26 -4.49 7.64
N ALA A 63 -29.58 -5.75 7.31
CA ALA A 63 -30.61 -6.50 8.02
C ALA A 63 -30.25 -6.73 9.49
N LEU A 64 -28.98 -7.06 9.77
CA LEU A 64 -28.50 -7.22 11.14
C LEU A 64 -28.48 -5.90 11.90
N GLY A 65 -28.06 -4.80 11.27
CA GLY A 65 -28.08 -3.47 11.85
C GLY A 65 -29.51 -3.05 12.26
N GLU A 66 -30.48 -3.33 11.39
CA GLU A 66 -31.90 -3.10 11.69
C GLU A 66 -32.40 -3.98 12.84
N ALA A 67 -32.03 -5.26 12.86
CA ALA A 67 -32.44 -6.19 13.91
C ALA A 67 -31.88 -5.82 15.30
N VAL A 68 -30.71 -5.19 15.36
CA VAL A 68 -30.10 -4.71 16.61
C VAL A 68 -30.77 -3.43 17.12
N ASN A 69 -31.55 -2.74 16.27
CA ASN A 69 -32.30 -1.52 16.60
C ASN A 69 -31.43 -0.45 17.30
N TYR A 70 -30.17 -0.32 16.87
CA TYR A 70 -29.21 0.62 17.42
C TYR A 70 -28.81 1.66 16.35
N PRO A 71 -28.95 2.97 16.61
CA PRO A 71 -28.53 4.02 15.68
C PRO A 71 -27.04 3.92 15.33
N GLY A 72 -26.73 3.64 14.07
CA GLY A 72 -25.35 3.42 13.59
C GLY A 72 -24.85 1.98 13.69
N GLY A 73 -25.70 1.02 14.10
CA GLY A 73 -25.34 -0.40 14.17
C GLY A 73 -24.88 -0.97 12.81
N THR A 74 -25.52 -0.57 11.72
CA THR A 74 -25.10 -0.92 10.35
C THR A 74 -23.67 -0.47 10.04
N LEU A 75 -23.28 0.74 10.47
CA LEU A 75 -21.93 1.27 10.26
C LEU A 75 -20.89 0.49 11.08
N ILE A 76 -21.19 0.21 12.35
CA ILE A 76 -20.32 -0.59 13.23
C ILE A 76 -20.08 -1.99 12.66
N LEU A 77 -21.13 -2.64 12.15
CA LEU A 77 -21.03 -3.96 11.52
C LEU A 77 -20.23 -3.91 10.21
N MET A 78 -20.42 -2.86 9.41
CA MET A 78 -19.67 -2.67 8.17
C MET A 78 -18.18 -2.45 8.44
N GLU A 79 -17.84 -1.62 9.42
CA GLU A 79 -16.47 -1.42 9.87
C GLU A 79 -15.83 -2.74 10.34
N LEU A 80 -16.57 -3.56 11.10
CA LEU A 80 -16.09 -4.87 11.53
C LEU A 80 -15.78 -5.78 10.34
N VAL A 81 -16.65 -5.80 9.32
CA VAL A 81 -16.41 -6.59 8.11
C VAL A 81 -15.18 -6.08 7.35
N PHE A 82 -15.04 -4.76 7.16
CA PHE A 82 -13.83 -4.18 6.55
C PHE A 82 -12.58 -4.49 7.36
N ALA A 83 -12.66 -4.46 8.68
CA ALA A 83 -11.56 -4.84 9.57
C ALA A 83 -11.09 -6.27 9.31
N VAL A 84 -12.03 -7.23 9.29
CA VAL A 84 -11.75 -8.64 9.03
C VAL A 84 -11.15 -8.81 7.64
N VAL A 85 -11.74 -8.21 6.61
CA VAL A 85 -11.25 -8.32 5.23
C VAL A 85 -9.82 -7.80 5.09
N LEU A 86 -9.52 -6.63 5.67
CA LEU A 86 -8.19 -6.03 5.63
C LEU A 86 -7.15 -6.88 6.39
N LEU A 87 -7.50 -7.37 7.58
CA LEU A 87 -6.58 -8.16 8.41
C LEU A 87 -6.35 -9.56 7.84
N VAL A 88 -7.39 -10.24 7.38
CA VAL A 88 -7.29 -11.57 6.72
C VAL A 88 -6.51 -11.45 5.41
N SER A 89 -6.68 -10.37 4.65
CA SER A 89 -5.84 -10.12 3.46
C SER A 89 -4.36 -10.08 3.83
N VAL A 90 -3.97 -9.49 4.96
CA VAL A 90 -2.55 -9.45 5.36
C VAL A 90 -2.07 -10.84 5.77
N ILE A 91 -2.85 -11.59 6.55
CA ILE A 91 -2.51 -12.96 7.01
C ILE A 91 -2.34 -13.91 5.84
N THR A 92 -3.20 -13.81 4.82
CA THR A 92 -3.15 -14.63 3.59
C THR A 92 -2.10 -14.14 2.59
N GLY A 93 -1.35 -13.08 2.92
CA GLY A 93 -0.33 -12.48 2.04
C GLY A 93 -0.91 -11.70 0.86
N GLY A 94 -2.21 -11.47 0.82
CA GLY A 94 -2.90 -10.66 -0.18
C GLY A 94 -2.60 -9.17 -0.07
N ASP A 95 -3.03 -8.43 -1.08
CA ASP A 95 -2.88 -6.98 -1.20
C ASP A 95 -4.21 -6.36 -1.62
N ILE A 96 -5.17 -6.38 -0.70
CA ILE A 96 -6.54 -5.95 -1.01
C ILE A 96 -6.65 -4.46 -1.31
N ILE A 97 -5.82 -3.61 -0.70
CA ILE A 97 -5.78 -2.15 -0.99
C ILE A 97 -5.42 -1.91 -2.47
N SER A 98 -4.44 -2.65 -3.03
CA SER A 98 -4.09 -2.46 -4.45
C SER A 98 -5.17 -2.97 -5.41
N HIS A 99 -6.01 -3.90 -4.96
CA HIS A 99 -7.20 -4.35 -5.69
C HIS A 99 -8.35 -3.34 -5.59
N LEU A 100 -8.65 -2.83 -4.38
CA LEU A 100 -9.70 -1.84 -4.13
C LEU A 100 -9.46 -0.50 -4.84
N THR A 101 -8.20 -0.16 -5.11
CA THR A 101 -7.83 1.06 -5.84
C THR A 101 -7.90 0.90 -7.36
N GLY A 102 -8.47 -0.19 -7.88
CA GLY A 102 -8.85 -0.32 -9.29
C GLY A 102 -7.68 -0.19 -10.28
N GLY A 103 -6.46 -0.49 -9.85
CA GLY A 103 -5.25 -0.31 -10.64
C GLY A 103 -4.63 1.09 -10.59
N ILE A 104 -5.31 2.12 -10.07
CA ILE A 104 -4.71 3.45 -9.80
C ILE A 104 -3.68 3.34 -8.66
N GLY A 105 -3.94 2.47 -7.68
CA GLY A 105 -2.99 2.15 -6.63
C GLY A 105 -1.94 1.10 -6.99
N ARG A 106 -2.04 0.45 -8.16
CA ARG A 106 -0.97 -0.45 -8.66
C ARG A 106 0.24 0.40 -9.02
N GLY A 107 1.15 0.55 -8.06
CA GLY A 107 2.38 1.34 -8.17
C GLY A 107 2.48 2.50 -7.19
N LEU A 108 1.38 2.91 -6.54
CA LEU A 108 1.43 3.95 -5.50
C LEU A 108 2.05 3.44 -4.19
N PHE A 109 1.83 2.16 -3.88
CA PHE A 109 2.35 1.53 -2.68
C PHE A 109 3.07 0.23 -3.03
N SER A 110 4.21 -0.02 -2.38
CA SER A 110 4.82 -1.34 -2.36
C SER A 110 3.91 -2.32 -1.60
N ARG A 111 4.07 -3.63 -1.86
CA ARG A 111 3.33 -4.69 -1.13
C ARG A 111 3.44 -4.50 0.39
N ARG A 112 4.63 -4.13 0.88
CA ARG A 112 4.88 -3.88 2.30
C ARG A 112 4.13 -2.64 2.81
N GLN A 113 4.12 -1.54 2.05
CA GLN A 113 3.35 -0.34 2.39
C GLN A 113 1.85 -0.61 2.42
N SER A 114 1.35 -1.40 1.45
CA SER A 114 -0.03 -1.82 1.42
C SER A 114 -0.41 -2.71 2.61
N GLN A 115 0.46 -3.65 2.98
CA GLN A 115 0.25 -4.48 4.18
C GLN A 115 0.23 -3.63 5.46
N ILE A 116 1.11 -2.61 5.56
CA ILE A 116 1.09 -1.67 6.69
C ILE A 116 -0.25 -0.91 6.73
N LEU A 117 -0.71 -0.40 5.59
CA LEU A 117 -1.97 0.33 5.51
C LEU A 117 -3.17 -0.57 5.84
N SER A 118 -3.20 -1.78 5.29
CA SER A 118 -4.24 -2.78 5.56
C SER A 118 -4.27 -3.16 7.04
N THR A 119 -3.12 -3.43 7.65
CA THR A 119 -3.03 -3.77 9.07
C THR A 119 -3.48 -2.61 9.96
N THR A 120 -3.05 -1.39 9.65
CA THR A 120 -3.36 -0.22 10.48
C THR A 120 -4.82 0.20 10.37
N LEU A 121 -5.38 0.26 9.16
CA LEU A 121 -6.81 0.53 8.96
C LEU A 121 -7.68 -0.60 9.49
N GLY A 122 -7.31 -1.85 9.25
CA GLY A 122 -8.03 -3.01 9.76
C GLY A 122 -8.07 -3.04 11.28
N ALA A 123 -6.95 -2.74 11.95
CA ALA A 123 -6.91 -2.63 13.41
C ALA A 123 -7.72 -1.43 13.94
N ALA A 124 -7.73 -0.31 13.20
CA ALA A 124 -8.51 0.88 13.55
C ALA A 124 -10.01 0.57 13.54
N PHE A 125 -10.51 -0.01 12.45
CA PHE A 125 -11.91 -0.40 12.32
C PHE A 125 -12.29 -1.47 13.33
N LEU A 126 -11.43 -2.47 13.56
CA LEU A 126 -11.68 -3.49 14.58
C LEU A 126 -11.83 -2.86 15.97
N LEU A 127 -10.89 -1.99 16.35
CA LEU A 127 -10.88 -1.33 17.66
C LEU A 127 -12.13 -0.47 17.83
N HIS A 128 -12.44 0.37 16.84
CA HIS A 128 -13.63 1.23 16.88
C HIS A 128 -14.90 0.39 16.99
N SER A 129 -15.06 -0.61 16.12
CA SER A 129 -16.24 -1.47 16.09
C SER A 129 -16.45 -2.22 17.41
N VAL A 130 -15.38 -2.78 17.98
CA VAL A 130 -15.45 -3.51 19.26
C VAL A 130 -15.81 -2.55 20.40
N VAL A 131 -15.14 -1.40 20.50
CA VAL A 131 -15.42 -0.41 21.56
C VAL A 131 -16.85 0.10 21.44
N CYS A 132 -17.30 0.46 20.24
CA CYS A 132 -18.66 0.92 20.01
C CYS A 132 -19.69 -0.17 20.30
N THR A 133 -19.44 -1.42 19.92
CA THR A 133 -20.32 -2.55 20.26
C THR A 133 -20.45 -2.70 21.77
N VAL A 134 -19.33 -2.69 22.50
CA VAL A 134 -19.33 -2.80 23.96
C VAL A 134 -20.10 -1.63 24.59
N LEU A 135 -19.83 -0.39 24.19
CA LEU A 135 -20.53 0.78 24.72
C LEU A 135 -22.04 0.77 24.39
N ALA A 136 -22.41 0.32 23.19
CA ALA A 136 -23.80 0.16 22.78
C ALA A 136 -24.52 -0.91 23.63
N MET A 137 -23.86 -2.02 23.96
CA MET A 137 -24.42 -3.06 24.85
C MET A 137 -24.71 -2.54 26.26
N PHE A 138 -23.97 -1.53 26.73
CA PHE A 138 -24.21 -0.88 28.02
C PHE A 138 -25.09 0.37 27.94
N GLY A 139 -25.67 0.68 26.77
CA GLY A 139 -26.53 1.85 26.56
C GLY A 139 -25.81 3.20 26.64
N ASN A 140 -24.47 3.20 26.53
CA ASN A 140 -23.63 4.37 26.78
C ASN A 140 -23.09 5.04 25.51
N LEU A 141 -23.50 4.58 24.33
CA LEU A 141 -23.00 5.11 23.07
C LEU A 141 -24.01 6.04 22.41
N GLU A 142 -23.69 7.33 22.43
CA GLU A 142 -24.37 8.34 21.61
C GLU A 142 -23.69 8.42 20.23
N LEU A 143 -24.46 8.67 19.17
CA LEU A 143 -23.96 8.64 17.79
C LEU A 143 -22.76 9.59 17.57
N TRP A 144 -22.81 10.79 18.16
CA TRP A 144 -21.73 11.78 18.03
C TRP A 144 -20.46 11.36 18.76
N SER A 145 -20.56 10.70 19.91
CA SER A 145 -19.38 10.22 20.65
C SER A 145 -18.71 9.05 19.91
N GLY A 146 -19.50 8.18 19.27
CA GLY A 146 -19.00 7.18 18.32
C GLY A 146 -18.27 7.80 17.12
N GLY A 147 -18.80 8.88 16.55
CA GLY A 147 -18.15 9.62 15.46
C GLY A 147 -16.82 10.29 15.86
N ILE A 148 -16.77 10.90 17.06
CA ILE A 148 -15.52 11.47 17.59
C ILE A 148 -14.48 10.38 17.84
N LEU A 149 -14.90 9.24 18.40
CA LEU A 149 -14.04 8.09 18.61
C LEU A 149 -13.47 7.59 17.27
N PHE A 150 -14.31 7.50 16.23
CA PHE A 150 -13.87 7.12 14.89
C PHE A 150 -12.78 8.06 14.38
N ALA A 151 -13.05 9.37 14.41
CA ALA A 151 -12.10 10.38 13.95
C ALA A 151 -10.76 10.28 14.71
N ALA A 152 -10.80 10.12 16.03
CA ALA A 152 -9.61 9.99 16.86
C ALA A 152 -8.80 8.73 16.51
N VAL A 153 -9.45 7.56 16.46
CA VAL A 153 -8.81 6.27 16.15
C VAL A 153 -8.25 6.27 14.73
N TYR A 154 -9.00 6.81 13.77
CA TYR A 154 -8.58 6.92 12.38
C TYR A 154 -7.35 7.83 12.21
N LEU A 155 -7.35 9.03 12.82
CA LEU A 155 -6.21 9.95 12.76
C LEU A 155 -4.95 9.36 13.41
N LEU A 156 -5.09 8.68 14.55
CA LEU A 156 -3.97 7.98 15.19
C LEU A 156 -3.42 6.87 14.29
N SER A 157 -4.30 6.13 13.63
CA SER A 157 -3.93 5.05 12.71
C SER A 157 -3.24 5.57 11.46
N LEU A 158 -3.69 6.71 10.90
CA LEU A 158 -3.00 7.39 9.81
C LEU A 158 -1.60 7.87 10.22
N ARG A 159 -1.46 8.41 11.44
CA ARG A 159 -0.14 8.84 11.95
C ARG A 159 0.79 7.64 12.15
N ALA A 160 0.27 6.54 12.72
CA ALA A 160 1.04 5.32 12.93
C ALA A 160 1.47 4.68 11.60
N SER A 161 0.57 4.62 10.62
CA SER A 161 0.84 4.08 9.28
C SER A 161 1.90 4.92 8.55
N ARG A 162 1.83 6.26 8.60
CA ARG A 162 2.86 7.14 8.04
C ARG A 162 4.25 6.88 8.63
N SER A 163 4.32 6.76 9.96
CA SER A 163 5.59 6.45 10.65
C SER A 163 6.15 5.09 10.23
N LYS A 164 5.31 4.05 10.21
CA LYS A 164 5.69 2.71 9.77
C LYS A 164 6.08 2.65 8.29
N MET A 165 5.36 3.35 7.42
CA MET A 165 5.68 3.47 6.00
C MET A 165 7.03 4.16 5.79
N LYS A 166 7.32 5.24 6.52
CA LYS A 166 8.64 5.90 6.47
C LYS A 166 9.77 4.94 6.87
N LYS A 167 9.59 4.18 7.95
CA LYS A 167 10.56 3.15 8.37
C LYS A 167 10.70 2.05 7.33
N ALA A 168 9.60 1.56 6.77
CA ALA A 168 9.62 0.53 5.74
C ALA A 168 10.34 0.98 4.47
N VAL A 169 10.21 2.26 4.07
CA VAL A 169 10.99 2.84 2.98
C VAL A 169 12.47 2.82 3.33
N LEU A 170 12.85 3.31 4.52
CA LEU A 170 14.25 3.35 4.97
C LEU A 170 14.88 1.94 5.04
N GLU A 171 14.13 0.94 5.49
CA GLU A 171 14.59 -0.46 5.55
C GLU A 171 14.75 -1.11 4.17
N THR A 172 14.11 -0.56 3.14
CA THR A 172 14.25 -1.03 1.74
C THR A 172 15.32 -0.26 0.95
N LEU A 173 15.86 0.83 1.52
CA LEU A 173 16.92 1.58 0.88
C LEU A 173 18.23 0.77 0.90
N PRO A 174 19.03 0.88 -0.17
CA PRO A 174 20.37 0.34 -0.17
C PRO A 174 21.23 1.06 0.88
N LEU A 175 22.07 0.29 1.57
CA LEU A 175 22.97 0.74 2.62
C LEU A 175 24.41 0.58 2.16
N LEU A 176 25.26 1.49 2.63
CA LEU A 176 26.70 1.43 2.47
C LEU A 176 27.32 1.14 3.82
N VAL A 177 27.93 -0.03 3.99
CA VAL A 177 28.53 -0.47 5.25
C VAL A 177 30.04 -0.59 5.06
N GLU A 178 30.80 0.04 5.94
CA GLU A 178 32.27 0.00 5.91
C GLU A 178 32.77 -1.40 6.30
N GLU A 179 33.59 -2.01 5.44
CA GLU A 179 34.34 -3.23 5.73
C GLU A 179 35.77 -2.83 6.17
N GLN A 180 36.79 -3.57 5.71
CA GLN A 180 38.20 -3.27 5.98
C GLN A 180 38.84 -2.51 4.81
N ASP A 181 39.91 -1.75 5.09
CA ASP A 181 40.75 -1.08 4.09
C ASP A 181 40.02 -0.13 3.12
N GLY A 182 39.04 0.62 3.65
CA GLY A 182 38.29 1.62 2.87
C GLY A 182 37.35 1.03 1.81
N VAL A 183 37.13 -0.28 1.84
CA VAL A 183 36.12 -0.97 1.05
C VAL A 183 34.80 -0.92 1.80
N TYR A 184 33.73 -0.72 1.04
CA TYR A 184 32.36 -0.67 1.52
C TYR A 184 31.56 -1.74 0.80
N ARG A 185 30.76 -2.48 1.55
CA ARG A 185 29.74 -3.36 0.98
C ARG A 185 28.46 -2.57 0.76
N VAL A 186 27.85 -2.81 -0.39
CA VAL A 186 26.51 -2.32 -0.74
C VAL A 186 25.53 -3.41 -0.37
N GLU A 187 24.57 -3.09 0.48
CA GLU A 187 23.58 -4.05 0.97
C GLU A 187 22.17 -3.56 0.70
N LYS A 188 21.28 -4.45 0.25
CA LYS A 188 19.84 -4.17 0.12
C LYS A 188 19.07 -5.36 0.65
N LEU A 189 18.18 -5.13 1.62
CA LEU A 189 17.38 -6.18 2.26
C LEU A 189 18.22 -7.33 2.85
N GLY A 190 19.41 -7.02 3.38
CA GLY A 190 20.32 -8.00 3.97
C GLY A 190 21.16 -8.81 2.97
N ALA A 191 21.00 -8.60 1.66
CA ALA A 191 21.84 -9.19 0.64
C ALA A 191 22.97 -8.23 0.23
N ILE A 192 24.19 -8.75 0.12
CA ILE A 192 25.35 -8.00 -0.40
C ILE A 192 25.24 -7.96 -1.93
N THR A 193 24.93 -6.79 -2.47
CA THR A 193 24.72 -6.57 -3.91
C THR A 193 26.00 -6.20 -4.65
N GLY A 194 27.03 -5.76 -3.92
CA GLY A 194 28.37 -5.56 -4.46
C GLY A 194 29.30 -4.91 -3.43
N ARG A 195 30.52 -4.61 -3.86
CA ARG A 195 31.52 -3.89 -3.06
C ARG A 195 32.11 -2.76 -3.86
N ILE A 196 32.36 -1.65 -3.18
CA ILE A 196 32.99 -0.46 -3.74
C ILE A 196 34.10 0.05 -2.83
N ARG A 197 35.07 0.75 -3.39
CA ARG A 197 36.03 1.54 -2.62
C ARG A 197 35.72 3.01 -2.82
N LEU A 198 35.51 3.76 -1.75
CA LEU A 198 35.28 5.21 -1.87
C LEU A 198 36.61 5.92 -2.13
N ILE A 199 36.70 6.65 -3.24
CA ILE A 199 37.91 7.42 -3.60
C ILE A 199 37.93 8.74 -2.82
N GLU A 200 36.78 9.41 -2.72
CA GLU A 200 36.64 10.68 -1.99
C GLU A 200 35.32 10.73 -1.22
N ARG A 201 35.38 10.88 0.11
CA ARG A 201 34.17 11.12 0.94
C ARG A 201 33.66 12.56 0.82
N THR A 202 34.55 13.54 0.66
CA THR A 202 34.25 14.98 0.70
C THR A 202 34.14 15.67 -0.66
N GLY A 203 34.39 14.95 -1.76
CA GLY A 203 34.26 15.49 -3.11
C GLY A 203 32.83 15.91 -3.48
N ALA A 204 32.70 16.76 -4.49
CA ALA A 204 31.41 17.22 -5.02
C ALA A 204 30.57 16.09 -5.62
N PHE A 205 31.19 14.97 -6.02
CA PHE A 205 30.53 13.78 -6.51
C PHE A 205 30.74 12.61 -5.54
N PHE A 206 29.82 11.67 -5.54
CA PHE A 206 30.04 10.36 -4.94
C PHE A 206 31.01 9.58 -5.83
N SER A 207 32.28 9.50 -5.43
CA SER A 207 33.34 8.88 -6.22
C SER A 207 33.71 7.51 -5.66
N ALA A 208 33.54 6.47 -6.47
CA ALA A 208 33.77 5.08 -6.05
C ALA A 208 34.42 4.24 -7.14
N GLU A 209 35.33 3.34 -6.76
CA GLU A 209 35.79 2.24 -7.62
C GLU A 209 34.93 1.01 -7.38
N ILE A 210 34.54 0.32 -8.44
CA ILE A 210 33.81 -0.94 -8.33
C ILE A 210 34.80 -2.06 -8.02
N VAL A 211 34.59 -2.75 -6.89
CA VAL A 211 35.40 -3.91 -6.50
C VAL A 211 34.72 -5.20 -6.98
N SER A 212 33.41 -5.31 -6.79
CA SER A 212 32.63 -6.46 -7.26
C SER A 212 31.15 -6.11 -7.40
N ILE A 213 30.47 -6.80 -8.31
CA ILE A 213 29.03 -6.72 -8.52
C ILE A 213 28.47 -8.14 -8.35
N ASN A 214 27.53 -8.30 -7.41
CA ASN A 214 26.94 -9.60 -7.06
C ASN A 214 25.44 -9.68 -7.44
N THR A 215 24.95 -8.71 -8.19
CA THR A 215 23.56 -8.63 -8.67
C THR A 215 23.54 -8.14 -10.11
N GLU A 216 22.37 -7.97 -10.70
CA GLU A 216 22.26 -7.36 -12.03
C GLU A 216 22.85 -5.94 -12.01
N GLN A 217 23.67 -5.61 -13.01
CA GLN A 217 24.37 -4.32 -13.10
C GLN A 217 23.39 -3.14 -12.99
N TYR A 218 22.22 -3.27 -13.62
CA TYR A 218 21.13 -2.31 -13.55
C TYR A 218 20.71 -2.00 -12.11
N GLU A 219 20.43 -3.04 -11.33
CA GLU A 219 19.97 -2.92 -9.96
C GLU A 219 21.09 -2.39 -9.06
N PHE A 220 22.33 -2.79 -9.31
CA PHE A 220 23.49 -2.30 -8.59
C PHE A 220 23.70 -0.79 -8.81
N LEU A 221 23.68 -0.33 -10.07
CA LEU A 221 23.80 1.09 -10.42
C LEU A 221 22.68 1.92 -9.79
N LYS A 222 21.43 1.43 -9.84
CA LYS A 222 20.29 2.09 -9.19
C LYS A 222 20.49 2.24 -7.69
N GLN A 223 21.10 1.24 -7.05
CA GLN A 223 21.38 1.28 -5.62
C GLN A 223 22.44 2.34 -5.29
N LEU A 224 23.53 2.38 -6.05
CA LEU A 224 24.56 3.41 -5.90
C LEU A 224 23.99 4.82 -6.10
N GLU A 225 23.20 5.03 -7.15
CA GLU A 225 22.50 6.31 -7.40
C GLU A 225 21.62 6.72 -6.21
N THR A 226 20.91 5.76 -5.62
CA THR A 226 20.07 5.99 -4.43
C THR A 226 20.91 6.34 -3.20
N ILE A 227 22.04 5.65 -2.98
CA ILE A 227 22.97 5.95 -1.87
C ILE A 227 23.55 7.36 -2.04
N ALA A 228 24.06 7.69 -3.22
CA ALA A 228 24.67 9.00 -3.48
C ALA A 228 23.66 10.15 -3.31
N ALA A 229 22.43 9.98 -3.80
CA ALA A 229 21.35 10.94 -3.56
C ALA A 229 21.01 11.06 -2.06
N GLY A 230 20.95 9.94 -1.34
CA GLY A 230 20.74 9.91 0.11
C GLY A 230 21.85 10.60 0.91
N MET A 231 23.08 10.62 0.39
CA MET A 231 24.22 11.38 0.94
C MET A 231 24.23 12.85 0.51
N GLY A 232 23.23 13.32 -0.25
CA GLY A 232 23.13 14.70 -0.73
C GLY A 232 24.14 15.05 -1.83
N LYS A 233 24.69 14.05 -2.54
CA LYS A 233 25.66 14.29 -3.61
C LYS A 233 24.93 14.60 -4.93
N PRO A 234 25.33 15.65 -5.68
CA PRO A 234 24.73 16.03 -6.96
C PRO A 234 25.06 15.09 -8.12
N GLY A 235 25.89 14.06 -7.90
CA GLY A 235 26.31 13.14 -8.95
C GLY A 235 27.15 11.98 -8.45
N ILE A 236 27.36 11.01 -9.33
CA ILE A 236 28.23 9.83 -9.16
C ILE A 236 29.39 9.87 -10.16
N SER A 237 30.56 9.42 -9.72
CA SER A 237 31.72 9.08 -10.54
C SER A 237 32.15 7.65 -10.21
N LEU A 238 32.13 6.76 -11.20
CA LEU A 238 32.53 5.35 -11.07
C LEU A 238 33.84 5.10 -11.79
N GLY A 239 34.81 4.52 -11.08
CA GLY A 239 36.05 3.99 -11.64
C GLY A 239 36.05 2.46 -11.69
N ASN A 240 36.94 1.89 -12.50
CA ASN A 240 37.12 0.43 -12.65
C ASN A 240 35.81 -0.32 -12.96
N TRP A 241 35.01 0.20 -13.89
CA TRP A 241 33.81 -0.51 -14.33
C TRP A 241 34.19 -1.78 -15.10
N THR A 242 33.69 -2.92 -14.65
CA THR A 242 33.94 -4.24 -15.25
C THR A 242 32.69 -4.82 -15.93
N GLY A 243 31.59 -4.07 -15.95
CA GLY A 243 30.32 -4.46 -16.57
C GLY A 243 30.20 -4.02 -18.03
N ASP A 244 28.99 -4.08 -18.58
CA ASP A 244 28.69 -3.60 -19.92
C ASP A 244 28.66 -2.07 -19.92
N GLU A 245 29.41 -1.44 -20.82
CA GLU A 245 29.45 0.02 -20.97
C GLU A 245 28.15 0.56 -21.59
N ILE A 246 27.48 -0.23 -22.42
CA ILE A 246 26.20 0.16 -23.04
C ILE A 246 25.16 0.44 -21.96
N GLU A 247 25.18 -0.34 -20.88
CA GLU A 247 24.24 -0.19 -19.77
C GLU A 247 24.46 1.12 -18.99
N LEU A 248 25.71 1.55 -18.87
CA LEU A 248 26.05 2.86 -18.30
C LEU A 248 25.54 4.00 -19.19
N GLU A 249 25.79 3.93 -20.49
CA GLU A 249 25.33 4.93 -21.45
C GLU A 249 23.81 5.05 -21.48
N MET A 250 23.10 3.91 -21.50
CA MET A 250 21.63 3.86 -21.44
C MET A 250 21.07 4.52 -20.18
N ARG A 251 21.81 4.49 -19.06
CA ARG A 251 21.44 5.17 -17.82
C ARG A 251 21.87 6.64 -17.76
N GLY A 252 22.55 7.15 -18.79
CA GLY A 252 23.01 8.52 -18.89
C GLY A 252 24.32 8.79 -18.15
N TYR A 253 25.16 7.77 -17.97
CA TYR A 253 26.56 7.99 -17.60
C TYR A 253 27.35 8.44 -18.84
N THR A 254 28.27 9.37 -18.64
CA THR A 254 29.17 9.87 -19.66
C THR A 254 30.62 9.52 -19.31
N PRO A 255 31.41 9.00 -20.26
CA PRO A 255 32.83 8.72 -20.01
C PRO A 255 33.59 10.03 -19.78
N THR A 256 34.44 10.07 -18.76
CA THR A 256 35.24 11.23 -18.34
C THR A 256 36.63 10.78 -17.90
N GLY A 257 37.58 10.68 -18.84
CA GLY A 257 38.86 10.03 -18.59
C GLY A 257 38.68 8.53 -18.36
N GLU A 258 39.30 8.00 -17.31
CA GLU A 258 39.16 6.58 -16.90
C GLU A 258 37.89 6.30 -16.08
N ASN A 259 37.03 7.31 -15.87
CA ASN A 259 35.84 7.22 -15.02
C ASN A 259 34.55 7.44 -15.81
N TRP A 260 33.44 6.93 -15.28
CA TRP A 260 32.09 7.16 -15.78
C TRP A 260 31.32 8.07 -14.82
N ARG A 261 30.74 9.16 -15.33
CA ARG A 261 30.06 10.16 -14.51
C ARG A 261 28.61 10.34 -14.87
N LYS A 262 27.78 10.56 -13.85
CA LYS A 262 26.36 10.90 -14.01
C LYS A 262 25.96 11.94 -12.98
N ARG A 263 25.23 12.97 -13.41
CA ARG A 263 24.57 13.90 -12.48
C ARG A 263 23.25 13.30 -12.02
N LEU A 264 22.98 13.40 -10.73
CA LEU A 264 21.72 12.99 -10.12
C LEU A 264 20.77 14.20 -10.13
N LYS A 265 19.50 13.95 -10.47
CA LYS A 265 18.44 14.98 -10.46
C LYS A 265 17.68 14.91 -9.14
#